data_AF-X0TRR6-F1
#
_entry.id   AF-X0TRR6-F1
#
_cell.length_a   1.000
_cell.length_b   1.000
_cell.length_c   1.000
_cell.angle_alpha   90.00
_cell.angle_beta   90.00
_cell.angle_gamma   90.00
#
_symmetry.space_group_name_H-M   'P 1'
#
loop_
_entity.id
_entity.type
_entity.pdbx_description
1 polymer ?
#
loop_
_entity_poly.entity_id
_entity_poly.type
_entity_poly.pdbx_seq_one_letter_code
_entity_poly.pdbx_strand_id
1 'polypeptide(L)' 'MVKVVTYRGKTLEEVQKMSMDEFISLLPSRQRRSLTRGFTPPQKNFIENVRKLKRARKGKSVSVKTHNQGRIQA' A
#
# COMPACT_ATOMS: atom_id res chain seq x y z
N MET A 1 -9.33 20.32 15.50
CA MET A 1 -10.49 19.54 15.00
C MET A 1 -9.97 18.30 14.28
N VAL A 2 -10.44 17.11 14.63
CA VAL A 2 -9.93 15.83 14.08
C VAL A 2 -10.41 15.66 12.64
N LYS A 3 -9.48 15.52 11.69
CA LYS A 3 -9.80 15.29 10.28
C LYS A 3 -10.12 13.81 10.08
N VAL A 4 -11.40 13.49 9.89
CA VAL A 4 -11.82 12.14 9.53
C VAL A 4 -11.38 11.87 8.10
N VAL A 5 -10.39 10.99 7.94
CA VAL A 5 -9.89 10.59 6.62
C VAL A 5 -10.86 9.54 6.08
N THR A 6 -11.62 9.92 5.06
CA THR A 6 -12.46 9.00 4.30
C THR A 6 -11.85 8.77 2.92
N TYR A 7 -11.88 7.54 2.45
CA TYR A 7 -11.48 7.18 1.10
C TYR A 7 -12.70 6.69 0.33
N ARG A 8 -13.15 7.45 -0.67
CA ARG A 8 -14.35 7.12 -1.49
C ARG A 8 -15.58 6.77 -0.64
N GLY A 9 -15.78 7.49 0.46
CA GLY A 9 -16.89 7.29 1.38
C GLY A 9 -16.69 6.21 2.45
N LYS A 10 -15.54 5.53 2.50
CA LYS A 10 -15.21 4.54 3.53
C LYS A 10 -14.25 5.08 4.58
N THR A 11 -14.38 4.64 5.82
CA THR A 11 -13.44 4.97 6.89
C THR A 11 -12.13 4.18 6.75
N LEU A 12 -11.05 4.64 7.37
CA LEU A 12 -9.76 3.93 7.34
C LEU A 12 -9.85 2.51 7.91
N GLU A 13 -10.69 2.29 8.92
CA GLU A 13 -10.88 0.97 9.52
C GLU A 13 -11.62 0.02 8.59
N GLU A 14 -12.64 0.50 7.89
CA GLU A 14 -13.35 -0.27 6.88
C GLU A 14 -12.41 -0.67 5.75
N VAL A 15 -11.61 0.28 5.25
CA VAL A 15 -10.65 0.00 4.18
C VAL A 15 -9.60 -1.04 4.60
N GLN A 16 -9.18 -1.06 5.87
CA GLN A 16 -8.24 -2.06 6.39
C GLN A 16 -8.87 -3.46 6.57
N LYS A 17 -10.17 -3.53 6.86
CA LYS A 17 -10.90 -4.79 7.06
C LYS A 17 -11.37 -5.43 5.75
N MET A 18 -11.47 -4.65 4.68
CA MET A 18 -11.87 -5.13 3.36
C MET A 18 -10.89 -6.13 2.74
N SER A 19 -11.39 -6.95 1.82
CA SER A 19 -10.55 -7.81 0.99
C SER A 19 -9.73 -6.99 -0.03
N MET A 20 -8.62 -7.56 -0.48
CA MET A 20 -7.75 -6.90 -1.46
C MET A 20 -8.47 -6.65 -2.79
N ASP A 21 -9.31 -7.59 -3.24
CA ASP A 21 -10.00 -7.47 -4.54
C ASP A 21 -11.06 -6.37 -4.54
N GLU A 22 -11.83 -6.26 -3.45
CA GLU A 22 -12.77 -5.16 -3.26
C GLU A 22 -12.02 -3.82 -3.19
N PHE A 23 -10.88 -3.77 -2.52
CA PHE A 23 -10.05 -2.57 -2.48
C PHE A 23 -9.52 -2.19 -3.88
N ILE A 24 -9.05 -3.17 -4.67
CA ILE A 24 -8.58 -2.96 -6.04
C ILE A 24 -9.68 -2.37 -6.93
N SER A 25 -10.94 -2.81 -6.76
CA SER A 25 -12.08 -2.30 -7.52
C SER A 25 -12.36 -0.81 -7.25
N LEU A 26 -12.08 -0.35 -6.03
CA LEU A 26 -12.24 1.05 -5.63
C LEU A 26 -11.12 1.94 -6.18
N LEU A 27 -9.97 1.40 -6.56
CA LEU A 27 -8.84 2.22 -6.98
C LEU A 27 -9.03 2.83 -8.39
N PRO A 28 -8.50 4.04 -8.62
CA PRO A 28 -8.29 4.61 -9.95
C PRO A 28 -7.66 3.64 -10.97
N SER A 29 -8.05 3.79 -12.24
CA SER A 29 -7.65 2.91 -13.35
C SER A 29 -6.14 2.64 -13.45
N ARG A 30 -5.29 3.64 -13.20
CA ARG A 30 -3.82 3.47 -13.25
C ARG A 30 -3.33 2.49 -12.18
N GLN A 31 -3.76 2.67 -10.94
CA GLN A 31 -3.32 1.86 -9.80
C GLN A 31 -3.88 0.44 -9.91
N ARG A 32 -5.14 0.31 -10.33
CA ARG A 32 -5.76 -0.98 -10.65
C ARG A 32 -4.95 -1.75 -11.69
N ARG A 33 -4.61 -1.12 -12.83
CA ARG A 33 -3.80 -1.74 -13.89
C ARG A 33 -2.44 -2.25 -13.41
N SER A 34 -1.77 -1.51 -12.53
CA SER A 34 -0.49 -1.95 -11.96
C SER A 34 -0.66 -3.15 -11.03
N LEU A 35 -1.70 -3.18 -10.20
CA LEU A 35 -1.95 -4.30 -9.28
C LEU A 35 -2.39 -5.57 -10.02
N THR A 36 -3.26 -5.45 -11.04
CA THR A 36 -3.74 -6.59 -11.82
C THR A 36 -2.66 -7.23 -12.70
N ARG A 37 -1.68 -6.44 -13.17
CA ARG A 37 -0.53 -6.95 -13.95
C ARG A 37 0.52 -7.64 -13.08
N GLY A 38 0.49 -7.41 -11.76
CA GLY A 38 1.43 -7.99 -10.81
C GLY A 38 2.70 -7.17 -10.62
N PHE A 39 3.47 -7.57 -9.62
CA PHE A 39 4.71 -6.91 -9.21
C PHE A 39 5.93 -7.56 -9.86
N THR A 40 6.92 -6.74 -10.22
CA THR A 40 8.23 -7.24 -10.66
C THR A 40 8.99 -7.87 -9.48
N PRO A 41 9.90 -8.83 -9.72
CA PRO A 41 10.71 -9.44 -8.66
C PRO A 41 11.35 -8.46 -7.66
N PRO A 42 11.99 -7.34 -8.08
CA PRO A 42 12.58 -6.39 -7.13
C PRO A 42 11.52 -5.67 -6.27
N GLN A 43 10.30 -5.48 -6.78
CA GLN A 43 9.21 -4.89 -6.02
C GLN A 43 8.71 -5.84 -4.93
N LYS A 44 8.61 -7.15 -5.23
CA LYS A 44 8.25 -8.17 -4.23
C LYS A 44 9.26 -8.19 -3.07
N ASN A 45 10.56 -8.25 -3.38
CA ASN A 45 11.63 -8.22 -2.39
C ASN A 45 11.57 -6.95 -1.52
N PHE A 46 11.28 -5.79 -2.13
CA PHE A 46 11.13 -4.55 -1.40
C PHE A 46 9.95 -4.60 -0.41
N ILE A 47 8.78 -5.11 -0.83
CA ILE A 47 7.60 -5.24 0.03
C ILE A 47 7.89 -6.17 1.21
N GLU A 48 8.56 -7.30 0.97
CA GLU A 48 8.96 -8.22 2.03
C GLU A 48 9.91 -7.57 3.03
N ASN A 49 10.92 -6.85 2.56
CA ASN A 49 11.85 -6.12 3.41
C ASN A 49 11.12 -5.09 4.29
N VAL A 50 10.20 -4.33 3.70
CA VAL A 50 9.37 -3.37 4.45
C VAL A 50 8.51 -4.08 5.51
N ARG A 51 7.90 -5.23 5.18
CA ARG A 51 7.10 -6.01 6.13
C ARG A 51 7.95 -6.54 7.29
N LYS A 52 9.16 -7.05 7.01
CA LYS A 52 10.11 -7.52 8.02
C LYS A 52 10.52 -6.39 8.96
N LEU A 53 10.87 -5.22 8.41
CA LEU A 53 11.27 -4.05 9.19
C LEU A 53 10.14 -3.51 10.07
N LYS A 54 8.90 -3.45 9.54
CA LYS A 54 7.72 -3.04 10.32
C LYS A 54 7.43 -3.96 11.50
N ARG A 55 7.64 -5.28 11.34
CA ARG A 55 7.48 -6.26 12.43
C ARG A 55 8.58 -6.14 13.48
N ALA A 56 9.83 -5.95 13.04
CA ALA A 56 10.99 -5.91 13.92
C ALA A 56 11.05 -4.64 14.78
N ARG A 57 10.60 -3.49 14.26
CA ARG A 57 10.58 -2.23 15.00
C ARG A 57 9.15 -1.74 15.17
N LYS A 58 8.57 -2.02 16.35
CA LYS A 58 7.27 -1.49 16.81
C LYS A 58 7.29 0.06 16.85
N GLY A 59 7.03 0.71 15.71
CA GLY A 59 6.67 2.13 15.66
C GLY A 59 7.77 3.14 15.30
N LYS A 60 8.98 2.74 14.89
CA LYS A 60 9.99 3.69 14.37
C LYS A 60 10.03 3.66 12.84
N SER A 61 9.97 4.84 12.22
CA SER A 61 10.10 5.00 10.76
C SER A 61 11.49 4.56 10.31
N VAL A 62 11.55 3.60 9.38
CA VAL A 62 12.80 3.15 8.74
C VAL A 62 12.81 3.67 7.32
N SER A 63 13.84 4.43 6.97
CA SER A 63 14.07 4.85 5.59
C SER A 63 14.63 3.67 4.78
N VAL A 64 13.87 3.22 3.78
CA VAL A 64 14.32 2.16 2.86
C VAL A 64 14.60 2.83 1.51
N LYS A 65 15.88 2.89 1.11
CA LYS A 65 16.28 3.43 -0.20
C LYS A 65 15.84 2.46 -1.30
N THR A 66 15.30 2.99 -2.40
CA THR A 66 14.99 2.20 -3.60
C THR A 66 15.28 3.01 -4.85
N HIS A 67 15.80 2.35 -5.89
CA HIS A 67 16.02 2.92 -7.21
C HIS A 67 14.76 2.86 -8.10
N ASN A 68 13.76 2.06 -7.71
CA ASN A 68 12.51 1.93 -8.48
C ASN A 68 11.60 3.14 -8.25
N GLN A 69 11.61 4.09 -9.19
CA GLN A 69 10.79 5.31 -9.17
C GLN A 69 9.33 5.07 -9.57
N GLY A 70 9.03 3.99 -10.30
CA GLY A 70 7.68 3.56 -10.68
C GLY A 70 6.91 2.95 -9.51
N ARG A 71 6.57 3.76 -8.50
CA ARG A 71 5.77 3.35 -7.34
C ARG A 71 4.31 3.68 -7.60
N ILE A 72 3.42 2.75 -7.25
CA ILE A 72 2.02 3.07 -6.99
C ILE A 72 2.04 3.99 -5.76
N GLN A 73 1.92 5.31 -5.98
CA GLN A 73 1.79 6.27 -4.88
C GLN A 73 0.53 5.90 -4.09
N ALA A 74 0.73 5.68 -2.78
CA ALA A 74 -0.30 5.65 -1.76
C ALA A 74 -0.57 7.09 -1.31
#